data_AF-A0A9X9M4X5-F1
#
_entry.id   AF-A0A9X9M4X5-F1
#
_cell.length_a   1.000
_cell.length_b   1.000
_cell.length_c   1.000
_cell.angle_alpha   90.00
_cell.angle_beta   90.00
_cell.angle_gamma   90.00
#
_symmetry.space_group_name_H-M   'P 1'
#
loop_
_entity.id
_entity.type
_entity.pdbx_description
1 polymer ?
#
loop_
_entity_poly.entity_id
_entity_poly.type
_entity_poly.pdbx_seq_one_letter_code
_entity_poly.pdbx_strand_id
1 'polypeptide(L)'
;DGARGPADPVLLQAQVQEGFGSLRRCYAQGAGPHPRQAAFQGLFLLYNLGSVEALHEVLQLPDTLRSCPALRRALAVDLAFREGNTARLFRLLRVLPYLQSCAVRCHVGRARRGALARLARALSTPKGQTLPLGFMVHLLALDGPEEARDLCQAHGLPLDGQERVVFLRGRYTEEGLPPAGTCQVLVGSKLAGRTLEEVVMAEEEEEGVDRPKSPA
;
A
#
# COMPACT_ATOMS: atom_id res chain seq x y z
N ASP A 1 -14.52 18.45 24.91
CA ASP A 1 -13.10 18.06 24.93
C ASP A 1 -12.33 18.70 23.82
N GLY A 2 -11.23 19.36 24.19
CA GLY A 2 -10.54 20.38 23.42
C GLY A 2 -10.02 19.90 22.08
N ALA A 3 -10.15 20.78 21.09
CA ALA A 3 -9.53 20.69 19.77
C ALA A 3 -8.02 20.45 19.91
N ARG A 4 -7.61 19.18 19.84
CA ARG A 4 -6.23 18.86 19.46
C ARG A 4 -6.07 19.40 18.05
N GLY A 5 -5.23 20.42 17.88
CA GLY A 5 -4.84 20.90 16.56
C GLY A 5 -4.33 19.74 15.69
N PRO A 6 -4.31 19.88 14.36
CA PRO A 6 -3.83 18.83 13.48
C PRO A 6 -2.43 18.38 13.94
N ALA A 7 -2.29 17.08 14.21
CA ALA A 7 -1.00 16.53 14.64
C ALA A 7 0.06 16.81 13.57
N ASP A 8 1.25 17.24 13.99
CA ASP A 8 2.37 17.46 13.09
C ASP A 8 2.75 16.13 12.41
N PRO A 9 2.57 15.99 11.09
CA PRO A 9 2.81 14.74 10.39
C PRO A 9 4.28 14.34 10.39
N VAL A 10 5.21 15.30 10.46
CA VAL A 10 6.65 15.05 10.53
C VAL A 10 6.99 14.47 11.90
N LEU A 11 6.45 15.07 12.96
CA LEU A 11 6.63 14.55 14.32
C LEU A 11 6.04 13.14 14.46
N LEU A 12 4.83 12.90 13.95
CA LEU A 12 4.19 11.59 13.99
C LEU A 12 5.03 10.54 13.25
N GLN A 13 5.55 10.89 12.06
CA GLN A 13 6.42 9.99 11.30
C GLN A 13 7.71 9.67 12.08
N ALA A 14 8.34 10.66 12.71
CA ALA A 14 9.53 10.44 13.52
C ALA A 14 9.26 9.49 14.69
N GLN A 15 8.16 9.71 15.43
CA GLN A 15 7.74 8.85 16.55
C GLN A 15 7.49 7.40 16.12
N VAL A 16 6.84 7.21 14.96
CA VAL A 16 6.61 5.86 14.41
C VAL A 16 7.93 5.17 14.09
N GLN A 17 8.90 5.87 13.51
CA GLN A 17 10.22 5.31 13.18
C GLN A 17 11.03 4.98 14.44
N GLU A 18 11.01 5.83 15.46
CA GLU A 18 11.63 5.56 16.76
C GLU A 18 11.00 4.34 17.44
N GLY A 19 9.67 4.21 17.36
CA GLY A 19 8.92 3.06 17.83
C GLY A 19 9.35 1.77 17.11
N PHE A 20 9.46 1.81 15.78
CA PHE A 20 9.98 0.68 15.00
C PHE A 20 11.39 0.28 15.45
N GLY A 21 12.31 1.25 15.57
CA GLY A 21 13.68 0.98 16.00
C GLY A 21 13.74 0.37 17.41
N SER A 22 12.93 0.87 18.33
CA SER A 22 12.91 0.41 19.72
C SER A 22 12.38 -1.02 19.85
N LEU A 23 11.24 -1.33 19.25
CA LEU A 23 10.68 -2.69 19.28
C LEU A 23 11.58 -3.70 18.56
N ARG A 24 12.22 -3.32 17.45
CA ARG A 24 13.20 -4.19 16.76
C ARG A 24 14.39 -4.53 17.65
N ARG A 25 14.90 -3.57 18.44
CA ARG A 25 15.95 -3.85 19.45
C ARG A 25 15.45 -4.79 20.54
N CYS A 26 14.22 -4.60 21.04
CA CYS A 26 13.63 -5.49 22.03
C CYS A 26 13.53 -6.92 21.50
N TYR A 27 13.09 -7.12 20.25
CA TYR A 27 13.03 -8.46 19.64
C TYR A 27 14.41 -9.09 19.42
N ALA A 28 15.46 -8.30 19.18
CA ALA A 28 16.82 -8.80 19.01
C ALA A 28 17.49 -9.19 20.34
N GLN A 29 17.11 -8.54 21.44
CA GLN A 29 17.72 -8.74 22.77
C GLN A 29 16.89 -9.66 23.69
N GLY A 30 15.58 -9.77 23.43
CA GLY A 30 14.65 -10.53 24.24
C GLY A 30 14.82 -12.03 24.10
N ALA A 31 14.76 -12.74 25.24
CA ALA A 31 14.62 -14.18 25.25
C ALA A 31 13.14 -14.54 25.24
N GLY A 32 12.64 -15.12 24.15
CA GLY A 32 11.30 -15.73 24.14
C GLY A 32 10.67 -15.79 22.76
N PRO A 33 9.58 -16.58 22.63
CA PRO A 33 8.73 -16.48 21.46
C PRO A 33 8.03 -15.12 21.46
N HIS A 34 8.12 -14.41 20.34
CA HIS A 34 7.46 -13.13 20.15
C HIS A 34 6.35 -13.30 19.10
N PRO A 35 5.13 -13.68 19.50
CA PRO A 35 4.08 -14.08 18.56
C PRO A 35 3.73 -12.97 17.56
N ARG A 36 3.80 -11.70 17.99
CA ARG A 36 3.50 -10.53 17.14
C ARG A 36 4.72 -10.00 16.37
N GLN A 37 5.89 -10.62 16.45
CA GLN A 37 7.10 -10.12 15.79
C GLN A 37 6.95 -10.10 14.28
N ALA A 38 6.44 -11.18 13.67
CA ALA A 38 6.27 -11.24 12.22
C ALA A 38 5.29 -10.17 11.70
N ALA A 39 4.16 -9.98 12.39
CA ALA A 39 3.18 -8.93 12.14
C ALA A 39 3.82 -7.55 12.11
N PHE A 40 4.55 -7.25 13.19
CA PHE A 40 5.22 -5.98 13.39
C PHE A 40 6.32 -5.72 12.35
N GLN A 41 7.14 -6.73 12.02
CA GLN A 41 8.15 -6.61 10.97
C GLN A 41 7.51 -6.37 9.60
N GLY A 42 6.33 -6.96 9.37
CA GLY A 42 5.51 -6.68 8.19
C GLY A 42 5.07 -5.22 8.14
N LEU A 43 4.59 -4.65 9.25
CA LEU A 43 4.23 -3.22 9.34
C LEU A 43 5.44 -2.32 9.10
N PHE A 44 6.60 -2.65 9.66
CA PHE A 44 7.84 -1.93 9.44
C PHE A 44 8.22 -1.87 7.96
N LEU A 45 8.17 -3.01 7.27
CA LEU A 45 8.47 -3.08 5.83
C LEU A 45 7.47 -2.27 5.01
N LEU A 46 6.18 -2.42 5.29
CA LEU A 46 5.11 -1.74 4.57
C LEU A 46 5.13 -0.22 4.79
N TYR A 47 5.47 0.24 5.98
CA TYR A 47 5.64 1.66 6.28
C TYR A 47 6.85 2.25 5.54
N ASN A 48 7.90 1.45 5.35
CA ASN A 48 9.12 1.81 4.64
C ASN A 48 9.18 1.23 3.22
N LEU A 49 8.02 1.11 2.54
CA LEU A 49 7.91 0.42 1.26
C LEU A 49 8.91 0.95 0.22
N GLY A 50 9.67 0.03 -0.40
CA GLY A 50 10.71 0.40 -1.36
C GLY A 50 12.05 0.82 -0.75
N SER A 51 12.20 0.95 0.58
CA SER A 51 13.51 1.14 1.23
C SER A 51 14.36 -0.12 1.10
N VAL A 52 15.58 0.02 0.60
CA VAL A 52 16.53 -1.10 0.46
C VAL A 52 16.96 -1.59 1.85
N GLU A 53 17.15 -0.65 2.77
CA GLU A 53 17.55 -0.88 4.15
C GLU A 53 16.49 -1.70 4.89
N ALA A 54 15.22 -1.28 4.85
CA ALA A 54 14.13 -1.98 5.51
C ALA A 54 13.94 -3.41 4.96
N LEU A 55 14.05 -3.58 3.64
CA LEU A 55 13.99 -4.91 3.03
C LEU A 55 15.16 -5.78 3.48
N HIS A 56 16.38 -5.25 3.44
CA HIS A 56 17.58 -5.99 3.87
C HIS A 56 17.42 -6.48 5.31
N GLU A 57 17.00 -5.61 6.22
CA GLU A 57 16.78 -5.96 7.62
C GLU A 57 15.74 -7.06 7.81
N VAL A 58 14.64 -7.04 7.04
CA VAL A 58 13.63 -8.09 7.07
C VAL A 58 14.15 -9.40 6.50
N LEU A 59 14.97 -9.36 5.44
CA LEU A 59 15.54 -10.56 4.83
C LEU A 59 16.55 -11.27 5.74
N GLN A 60 17.18 -10.55 6.67
CA GLN A 60 18.07 -11.12 7.70
C GLN A 60 17.32 -11.86 8.82
N LEU A 61 16.00 -11.73 8.90
CA LEU A 61 15.22 -12.46 9.91
C LEU A 61 15.23 -13.97 9.63
N PRO A 62 15.10 -14.81 10.68
CA PRO A 62 14.93 -16.26 10.53
C PRO A 62 13.82 -16.64 9.54
N ASP A 63 14.01 -17.74 8.81
CA ASP A 63 13.04 -18.26 7.84
C ASP A 63 11.66 -18.53 8.47
N THR A 64 11.63 -18.91 9.74
CA THR A 64 10.39 -19.13 10.49
C THR A 64 9.53 -17.87 10.57
N LEU A 65 10.13 -16.71 10.84
CA LEU A 65 9.45 -15.41 10.84
C LEU A 65 9.08 -14.98 9.41
N ARG A 66 10.01 -15.12 8.45
CA ARG A 66 9.77 -14.74 7.05
C ARG A 66 8.66 -15.58 6.40
N SER A 67 8.43 -16.78 6.89
CA SER A 67 7.39 -17.67 6.40
C SER A 67 6.01 -17.40 7.03
N CYS A 68 5.93 -16.61 8.09
CA CYS A 68 4.64 -16.23 8.69
C CYS A 68 3.77 -15.46 7.68
N PRO A 69 2.44 -15.68 7.65
CA PRO A 69 1.53 -15.07 6.66
C PRO A 69 1.62 -13.54 6.60
N ALA A 70 1.69 -12.87 7.76
CA ALA A 70 1.77 -11.41 7.83
C ALA A 70 3.02 -10.86 7.13
N LEU A 71 4.20 -11.46 7.37
CA LEU A 71 5.45 -11.01 6.78
C LEU A 71 5.58 -11.41 5.31
N ARG A 72 5.09 -12.60 4.93
CA ARG A 72 5.00 -13.02 3.51
C ARG A 72 4.15 -12.05 2.69
N ARG A 73 3.01 -11.60 3.21
CA ARG A 73 2.15 -10.60 2.56
C ARG A 73 2.90 -9.28 2.36
N ALA A 74 3.61 -8.80 3.39
CA ALA A 74 4.40 -7.58 3.30
C ALA A 74 5.51 -7.67 2.25
N LEU A 75 6.26 -8.77 2.22
CA LEU A 75 7.29 -9.04 1.22
C LEU A 75 6.73 -9.10 -0.20
N ALA A 76 5.56 -9.71 -0.39
CA ALA A 76 4.90 -9.76 -1.69
C ALA A 76 4.47 -8.37 -2.20
N VAL A 77 4.02 -7.49 -1.30
CA VAL A 77 3.68 -6.10 -1.61
C VAL A 77 4.93 -5.31 -1.97
N ASP A 78 6.00 -5.42 -1.19
CA ASP A 78 7.28 -4.74 -1.45
C ASP A 78 7.90 -5.17 -2.79
N LEU A 79 7.88 -6.46 -3.10
CA LEU A 79 8.32 -6.98 -4.39
C LEU A 79 7.49 -6.39 -5.56
N ALA A 80 6.16 -6.45 -5.47
CA ALA A 80 5.30 -5.92 -6.52
C ALA A 80 5.47 -4.40 -6.72
N PHE A 81 5.75 -3.67 -5.64
CA PHE A 81 6.05 -2.24 -5.69
C PHE A 81 7.37 -1.98 -6.42
N ARG A 82 8.45 -2.69 -6.08
CA ARG A 82 9.78 -2.54 -6.72
C ARG A 82 9.79 -2.93 -8.20
N GLU A 83 9.08 -4.00 -8.55
CA GLU A 83 8.93 -4.45 -9.95
C GLU A 83 8.09 -3.48 -10.80
N GLY A 84 7.41 -2.52 -10.18
CA GLY A 84 6.43 -1.68 -10.87
C GLY A 84 5.21 -2.46 -11.36
N ASN A 85 4.96 -3.66 -10.83
CA ASN A 85 3.84 -4.51 -11.21
C ASN A 85 2.54 -3.97 -10.59
N THR A 86 1.93 -3.01 -11.30
CA THR A 86 0.76 -2.26 -10.81
C THR A 86 -0.44 -3.15 -10.53
N ALA A 87 -0.76 -4.06 -11.45
CA ALA A 87 -1.90 -4.95 -11.27
C ALA A 87 -1.71 -5.84 -10.04
N ARG A 88 -0.53 -6.44 -9.86
CA ARG A 88 -0.21 -7.26 -8.69
C ARG A 88 -0.23 -6.42 -7.41
N LEU A 89 0.40 -5.25 -7.41
CA LEU A 89 0.47 -4.35 -6.27
C LEU A 89 -0.94 -4.00 -5.78
N PHE A 90 -1.77 -3.39 -6.62
CA PHE A 90 -3.11 -2.95 -6.19
C PHE A 90 -4.06 -4.12 -5.90
N ARG A 91 -3.84 -5.31 -6.47
CA ARG A 91 -4.54 -6.53 -6.04
C ARG A 91 -4.18 -6.93 -4.61
N LEU A 92 -2.89 -6.90 -4.26
CA LEU A 92 -2.43 -7.20 -2.89
C LEU A 92 -2.90 -6.13 -1.90
N LEU A 93 -2.80 -4.84 -2.26
CA LEU A 93 -3.22 -3.75 -1.39
C LEU A 93 -4.71 -3.82 -1.01
N ARG A 94 -5.58 -4.31 -1.90
CA ARG A 94 -7.02 -4.47 -1.60
C ARG A 94 -7.30 -5.44 -0.47
N VAL A 95 -6.51 -6.52 -0.37
CA VAL A 95 -6.75 -7.59 0.60
C VAL A 95 -5.91 -7.45 1.87
N LEU A 96 -5.06 -6.42 1.98
CA LEU A 96 -4.32 -6.14 3.21
C LEU A 96 -5.28 -5.85 4.38
N PRO A 97 -4.98 -6.29 5.61
CA PRO A 97 -5.73 -5.87 6.79
C PRO A 97 -5.57 -4.37 7.05
N TYR A 98 -6.43 -3.82 7.93
CA TYR A 98 -6.54 -2.36 8.13
C TYR A 98 -5.19 -1.72 8.52
N LEU A 99 -4.50 -2.26 9.53
CA LEU A 99 -3.26 -1.64 10.03
C LEU A 99 -2.12 -1.66 8.99
N GLN A 100 -1.98 -2.77 8.25
CA GLN A 100 -1.07 -2.89 7.12
C GLN A 100 -1.44 -1.90 6.00
N SER A 101 -2.73 -1.67 5.79
CA SER A 101 -3.24 -0.70 4.81
C SER A 101 -2.93 0.75 5.22
N CYS A 102 -3.01 1.05 6.52
CA CYS A 102 -2.56 2.34 7.05
C CYS A 102 -1.05 2.54 6.82
N ALA A 103 -0.23 1.51 7.04
CA ALA A 103 1.22 1.58 6.87
C ALA A 103 1.62 1.92 5.42
N VAL A 104 0.95 1.35 4.41
CA VAL A 104 1.25 1.60 2.99
C VAL A 104 0.63 2.88 2.43
N ARG A 105 -0.30 3.54 3.15
CA ARG A 105 -1.14 4.62 2.61
C ARG A 105 -0.32 5.76 1.98
N CYS A 106 0.79 6.15 2.63
CA CYS A 106 1.66 7.23 2.14
C CYS A 106 2.35 6.89 0.80
N HIS A 107 2.47 5.61 0.44
CA HIS A 107 3.11 5.14 -0.79
C HIS A 107 2.13 5.02 -1.97
N VAL A 108 0.82 5.02 -1.72
CA VAL A 108 -0.21 4.84 -2.75
C VAL A 108 -0.11 5.90 -3.84
N GLY A 109 0.06 7.17 -3.48
CA GLY A 109 0.21 8.26 -4.44
C GLY A 109 1.39 8.04 -5.39
N ARG A 110 2.56 7.69 -4.83
CA ARG A 110 3.77 7.36 -5.61
C ARG A 110 3.54 6.16 -6.52
N ALA A 111 2.87 5.12 -6.04
CA ALA A 111 2.54 3.94 -6.84
C ALA A 111 1.63 4.27 -8.03
N ARG A 112 0.57 5.08 -7.79
CA ARG A 112 -0.37 5.53 -8.83
C ARG A 112 0.33 6.41 -9.88
N ARG A 113 1.17 7.35 -9.46
CA ARG A 113 2.00 8.15 -10.38
C ARG A 113 2.89 7.25 -11.24
N GLY A 114 3.65 6.35 -10.62
CA GLY A 114 4.52 5.43 -11.37
C GLY A 114 3.76 4.55 -12.37
N ALA A 115 2.51 4.19 -12.05
CA ALA A 115 1.64 3.48 -12.96
C ALA A 115 1.20 4.34 -14.16
N LEU A 116 0.80 5.59 -13.92
CA LEU A 116 0.49 6.53 -14.99
C LEU A 116 1.68 6.79 -15.91
N ALA A 117 2.89 6.99 -15.36
CA ALA A 117 4.10 7.17 -16.15
C ALA A 117 4.35 5.98 -17.10
N ARG A 118 4.16 4.75 -16.59
CA ARG A 118 4.31 3.52 -17.38
C ARG A 118 3.22 3.39 -18.46
N LEU A 119 1.96 3.69 -18.14
CA LEU A 119 0.86 3.71 -19.11
C LEU A 119 1.09 4.78 -20.18
N ALA A 120 1.49 5.98 -19.79
CA ALA A 120 1.81 7.05 -20.72
C ALA A 120 2.95 6.65 -21.65
N ARG A 121 4.01 6.04 -21.14
CA ARG A 121 5.11 5.56 -22.00
C ARG A 121 4.69 4.44 -22.94
N ALA A 122 3.78 3.56 -22.52
CA ALA A 122 3.33 2.43 -23.33
C ALA A 122 2.27 2.81 -24.39
N LEU A 123 1.36 3.73 -24.07
CA LEU A 123 0.15 4.00 -24.86
C LEU A 123 0.18 5.34 -25.61
N SER A 124 1.10 6.25 -25.27
CA SER A 124 1.10 7.58 -25.87
C SER A 124 1.51 7.55 -27.34
N THR A 125 0.56 7.86 -28.22
CA THR A 125 0.79 8.00 -29.66
C THR A 125 0.47 9.43 -30.12
N PRO A 126 0.91 9.85 -31.33
CA PRO A 126 0.55 11.16 -31.87
C PRO A 126 -0.97 11.32 -32.09
N LYS A 127 -1.67 10.23 -32.39
CA LYS A 127 -3.13 10.23 -32.61
C LYS A 127 -3.94 10.09 -31.32
N GLY A 128 -3.29 9.69 -30.23
CA GLY A 128 -3.94 9.39 -28.96
C GLY A 128 -4.46 7.95 -28.91
N GLN A 129 -4.29 7.29 -27.77
CA GLN A 129 -4.99 6.05 -27.44
C GLN A 129 -5.88 6.29 -26.22
N THR A 130 -7.08 5.73 -26.20
CA THR A 130 -8.02 5.94 -25.11
C THR A 130 -8.12 4.72 -24.21
N LEU A 131 -8.24 4.95 -22.91
CA LEU A 131 -8.62 3.92 -21.93
C LEU A 131 -9.87 4.35 -21.17
N PRO A 132 -10.80 3.43 -20.87
CA PRO A 132 -11.92 3.71 -19.98
C PRO A 132 -11.44 4.11 -18.58
N LEU A 133 -12.04 5.15 -17.99
CA LEU A 133 -11.77 5.54 -16.61
C LEU A 133 -12.14 4.42 -15.63
N GLY A 134 -13.17 3.61 -15.92
CA GLY A 134 -13.48 2.42 -15.12
C GLY A 134 -12.31 1.42 -15.04
N PHE A 135 -11.54 1.27 -16.13
CA PHE A 135 -10.32 0.46 -16.11
C PHE A 135 -9.26 1.10 -15.20
N MET A 136 -9.10 2.43 -15.24
CA MET A 136 -8.18 3.14 -14.34
C MET A 136 -8.56 2.96 -12.87
N VAL A 137 -9.86 3.07 -12.55
CA VAL A 137 -10.40 2.82 -11.20
C VAL A 137 -10.05 1.42 -10.73
N HIS A 138 -10.29 0.42 -11.57
CA HIS A 138 -9.97 -0.97 -11.24
C HIS A 138 -8.45 -1.25 -11.19
N LEU A 139 -7.64 -0.66 -12.07
CA LEU A 139 -6.19 -0.94 -12.06
C LEU A 139 -5.50 -0.29 -10.87
N LEU A 140 -5.89 0.93 -10.51
CA LEU A 140 -5.21 1.78 -9.51
C LEU A 140 -5.91 1.83 -8.15
N ALA A 141 -6.97 1.04 -7.98
CA ALA A 141 -7.80 1.00 -6.78
C ALA A 141 -8.23 2.40 -6.33
N LEU A 142 -8.82 3.14 -7.25
CA LEU A 142 -9.41 4.45 -6.98
C LEU A 142 -10.80 4.28 -6.38
N ASP A 143 -11.25 5.27 -5.62
CA ASP A 143 -12.53 5.29 -4.93
C ASP A 143 -13.70 5.58 -5.89
N GLY A 144 -13.41 6.08 -7.11
CA GLY A 144 -14.43 6.31 -8.13
C GLY A 144 -13.91 6.96 -9.41
N PRO A 145 -14.80 7.15 -10.41
CA PRO A 145 -14.43 7.76 -11.69
C PRO A 145 -13.96 9.20 -11.54
N GLU A 146 -14.51 9.98 -10.60
CA GLU A 146 -14.08 11.36 -10.36
C GLU A 146 -12.62 11.43 -9.89
N GLU A 147 -12.20 10.59 -8.95
CA GLU A 147 -10.79 10.50 -8.54
C GLU A 147 -9.89 10.08 -9.72
N ALA A 148 -10.39 9.23 -10.63
CA ALA A 148 -9.65 8.86 -11.83
C ALA A 148 -9.48 10.04 -12.80
N ARG A 149 -10.51 10.87 -12.98
CA ARG A 149 -10.40 12.11 -13.77
C ARG A 149 -9.37 13.04 -13.17
N ASP A 150 -9.52 13.35 -11.89
CA ASP A 150 -8.65 14.29 -11.17
C ASP A 150 -7.20 13.84 -11.26
N LEU A 151 -6.96 12.55 -11.02
CA LEU A 151 -5.64 11.95 -11.12
C LEU A 151 -5.04 12.08 -12.54
N CYS A 152 -5.82 11.76 -13.58
CA CYS A 152 -5.36 11.85 -14.96
C CYS A 152 -5.09 13.30 -15.40
N GLN A 153 -6.00 14.22 -15.08
CA GLN A 153 -5.89 15.64 -15.42
C GLN A 153 -4.73 16.31 -14.68
N ALA A 154 -4.50 15.96 -13.42
CA ALA A 154 -3.35 16.43 -12.64
C ALA A 154 -2.00 16.03 -13.29
N HIS A 155 -1.97 14.95 -14.09
CA HIS A 155 -0.78 14.51 -14.84
C HIS A 155 -0.84 14.90 -16.32
N GLY A 156 -1.65 15.92 -16.67
CA GLY A 156 -1.71 16.47 -18.02
C GLY A 156 -2.39 15.57 -19.06
N LEU A 157 -3.01 14.46 -18.65
CA LEU A 157 -3.69 13.56 -19.57
C LEU A 157 -5.10 14.10 -19.89
N PRO A 158 -5.41 14.41 -21.17
CA PRO A 158 -6.73 14.88 -21.54
C PRO A 158 -7.77 13.77 -21.44
N LEU A 159 -9.03 14.16 -21.32
CA LEU A 159 -10.18 13.26 -21.32
C LEU A 159 -10.88 13.30 -22.67
N ASP A 160 -11.43 12.17 -23.09
CA ASP A 160 -12.35 12.05 -24.22
C ASP A 160 -13.76 11.82 -23.66
N GLY A 161 -14.55 12.89 -23.66
CA GLY A 161 -15.84 12.94 -22.98
C GLY A 161 -15.73 12.70 -21.47
N GLN A 162 -16.73 12.02 -20.92
CA GLN A 162 -16.83 11.76 -19.49
C GLN A 162 -16.30 10.38 -19.07
N GLU A 163 -15.85 9.50 -19.94
CA GLU A 163 -15.57 8.12 -19.50
C GLU A 163 -14.21 7.60 -19.91
N ARG A 164 -13.39 8.41 -20.60
CA ARG A 164 -12.13 7.95 -21.16
C ARG A 164 -11.01 8.95 -20.92
N VAL A 165 -9.83 8.43 -20.62
CA VAL A 165 -8.57 9.18 -20.63
C VAL A 165 -7.85 8.93 -21.93
N VAL A 166 -7.19 9.96 -22.47
CA VAL A 166 -6.44 9.92 -23.72
C VAL A 166 -4.94 10.02 -23.45
N PHE A 167 -4.19 9.05 -23.93
CA PHE A 167 -2.74 9.03 -23.91
C PHE A 167 -2.18 9.63 -25.20
N LEU A 168 -1.91 10.92 -25.17
CA LEU A 168 -1.30 11.67 -26.26
C LEU A 168 0.19 11.90 -26.00
N ARG A 169 1.02 11.72 -27.04
CA ARG A 169 2.46 11.94 -26.96
C ARG A 169 2.79 13.35 -26.47
N GLY A 170 3.64 13.44 -25.45
CA GLY A 170 4.12 14.72 -24.90
C GLY A 170 3.14 15.44 -23.96
N ARG A 171 2.00 14.83 -23.61
CA ARG A 171 1.02 15.46 -22.70
C ARG A 171 1.18 15.09 -21.24
N TYR A 172 1.76 13.92 -20.94
CA TYR A 172 1.96 13.47 -19.56
C TYR A 172 2.97 14.36 -18.82
N THR A 173 2.60 14.84 -17.63
CA THR A 173 3.43 15.63 -16.72
C THR A 173 3.59 14.93 -15.37
N GLU A 174 4.75 15.10 -14.74
CA GLU A 174 5.04 14.55 -13.39
C GLU A 174 4.90 15.60 -12.27
N GLU A 175 4.21 16.69 -12.54
CA GLU A 175 4.06 17.81 -11.61
C GLU A 175 3.12 17.48 -10.46
N GLY A 176 3.58 17.70 -9.22
CA GLY A 176 2.78 17.59 -8.00
C GLY A 176 2.43 16.15 -7.59
N LEU A 177 2.47 15.84 -6.29
CA LEU A 177 1.95 14.55 -5.81
C LEU A 177 0.47 14.46 -6.21
N PRO A 178 -0.02 13.30 -6.70
CA PRO A 178 -1.45 13.14 -6.91
C PRO A 178 -2.21 13.54 -5.63
N PRO A 179 -3.38 14.18 -5.75
CA PRO A 179 -4.19 14.52 -4.60
C PRO A 179 -4.34 13.28 -3.72
N ALA A 180 -4.16 13.47 -2.41
CA ALA A 180 -4.34 12.41 -1.45
C ALA A 180 -5.82 12.02 -1.45
N GLY A 181 -6.18 11.07 -2.31
CA GLY A 181 -7.50 10.48 -2.33
C GLY A 181 -7.86 9.90 -0.97
N THR A 182 -9.16 9.72 -0.74
CA THR A 182 -9.65 9.20 0.54
C THR A 182 -9.17 7.78 0.83
N CYS A 183 -8.72 7.04 -0.20
CA CYS A 183 -8.26 5.66 -0.11
C CYS A 183 -9.30 4.77 0.61
N GLN A 184 -10.59 4.99 0.36
CA GLN A 184 -11.67 4.22 0.98
C GLN A 184 -11.58 2.75 0.59
N VAL A 185 -11.33 2.45 -0.69
CA VAL A 185 -11.16 1.08 -1.21
C VAL A 185 -9.93 0.40 -0.60
N LEU A 186 -8.88 1.16 -0.27
CA LEU A 186 -7.62 0.61 0.22
C LEU A 186 -7.49 0.61 1.75
N VAL A 187 -8.17 1.50 2.46
CA VAL A 187 -8.01 1.72 3.90
C VAL A 187 -9.35 1.88 4.60
N GLY A 188 -10.12 2.92 4.25
CA GLY A 188 -11.27 3.35 5.06
C GLY A 188 -12.36 2.28 5.24
N SER A 189 -12.71 1.57 4.16
CA SER A 189 -13.70 0.49 4.20
C SER A 189 -13.31 -0.69 5.11
N LYS A 190 -12.01 -0.87 5.38
CA LYS A 190 -11.47 -2.02 6.11
C LYS A 190 -11.55 -1.89 7.63
N LEU A 191 -11.83 -0.67 8.13
CA LEU A 191 -12.15 -0.50 9.54
C LEU A 191 -13.43 -1.27 9.88
N ALA A 192 -14.37 -1.38 8.93
CA ALA A 192 -15.55 -2.23 8.99
C ALA A 192 -16.39 -2.04 10.28
N GLY A 193 -16.45 -0.80 10.78
CA GLY A 193 -17.17 -0.46 12.01
C GLY A 193 -16.46 -0.79 13.32
N ARG A 194 -15.25 -1.38 13.27
CA ARG A 194 -14.43 -1.64 14.45
C ARG A 194 -13.83 -0.36 15.02
N THR A 195 -13.55 -0.37 16.31
CA THR A 195 -12.77 0.70 16.96
C THR A 195 -11.29 0.55 16.66
N LEU A 196 -10.51 1.64 16.79
CA LEU A 196 -9.04 1.55 16.63
C LEU A 196 -8.42 0.64 17.69
N GLU A 197 -8.98 0.62 18.91
CA GLU A 197 -8.54 -0.27 19.98
C GLU A 197 -8.73 -1.73 19.61
N GLU A 198 -9.91 -2.11 19.10
CA GLU A 198 -10.18 -3.48 18.63
C GLU A 198 -9.18 -3.91 17.56
N VAL A 199 -8.83 -3.03 16.62
CA VAL A 199 -7.88 -3.36 15.56
C VAL A 199 -6.45 -3.51 16.07
N VAL A 200 -6.03 -2.69 17.04
CA VAL A 200 -4.68 -2.76 17.62
C VAL A 200 -4.52 -3.94 18.58
N MET A 201 -5.58 -4.23 19.34
CA MET A 201 -5.57 -5.30 20.34
C MET A 201 -5.89 -6.67 19.76
N ALA A 202 -6.52 -6.74 18.57
CA ALA A 202 -6.79 -7.98 17.86
C ALA A 202 -5.58 -8.91 17.83
N GLU A 203 -5.81 -10.16 18.20
CA GLU A 203 -4.86 -11.24 18.01
C GLU A 203 -4.87 -11.63 16.53
N GLU A 204 -3.70 -11.83 15.93
CA GLU A 204 -3.64 -12.37 14.58
C GLU A 204 -4.08 -13.83 14.65
N GLU A 205 -5.31 -14.12 14.22
CA GLU A 205 -5.71 -15.49 13.94
C GLU A 205 -4.80 -16.03 12.83
N GLU A 206 -4.08 -17.12 13.12
CA GLU A 206 -3.40 -17.88 12.07
C GLU A 206 -4.47 -18.36 11.10
N GLU A 207 -4.60 -17.70 9.94
CA GLU A 207 -5.37 -18.25 8.81
C GLU A 207 -4.90 -19.69 8.60
N GLY A 208 -5.82 -20.62 8.85
CA GLY A 208 -5.52 -22.00 9.20
C GLY A 208 -4.52 -22.69 8.29
N VAL A 209 -3.58 -23.40 8.91
CA VAL A 209 -2.92 -24.54 8.29
C VAL A 209 -4.03 -25.49 7.82
N ASP A 210 -4.23 -25.57 6.51
CA ASP A 210 -5.10 -26.56 5.88
C ASP A 210 -4.55 -27.94 6.25
N ARG A 211 -5.10 -28.52 7.32
CA ARG A 211 -4.78 -29.87 7.75
C ARG A 211 -5.38 -30.81 6.70
N PRO A 212 -4.58 -31.61 5.98
CA PRO A 212 -5.15 -32.58 5.06
C PRO A 212 -6.03 -33.53 5.87
N LYS A 213 -7.32 -33.60 5.51
CA LYS A 213 -8.22 -34.64 6.03
C LYS A 213 -7.63 -35.99 5.65
N SER A 214 -7.22 -36.77 6.64
CA SER A 214 -6.92 -38.18 6.45
C SER A 214 -8.17 -38.87 5.88
N PRO A 215 -8.06 -39.61 4.76
CA PRO A 215 -9.16 -40.44 4.32
C PRO A 215 -9.34 -41.61 5.30
N ALA A 216 -10.60 -42.00 5.47
CA ALA A 216 -11.06 -43.11 6.30
C ALA A 216 -10.48 -44.46 5.86
#